data_AF-A0A6I3BBC7-F1
#
_entry.id   AF-A0A6I3BBC7-F1
#
_cell.length_a   1.000
_cell.length_b   1.000
_cell.length_c   1.000
_cell.angle_alpha   90.00
_cell.angle_beta   90.00
_cell.angle_gamma   90.00
#
_symmetry.space_group_name_H-M   'P 1'
#
loop_
_entity.id
_entity.type
_entity.pdbx_description
1 polymer ?
#
loop_
_entity_poly.entity_id
_entity_poly.type
_entity_poly.pdbx_seq_one_letter_code
_entity_poly.pdbx_strand_id
1 'polypeptide(L)'
;MITDITHVNDKDLSRIASLLGDRVTQNEPLAQYTTYRVGGAASLFMRVLTVEDLHSLSRALSKVKVPVVVIGRGSNMLVSDRGFRGIAVTLGPFAELINLPTVGGSPIVIAGAMAPLPVLARQSVHHGLTGLEWAVGVPGAIGGAVRMNAGGHGADMIASLLSVRLFHLEHGIEANVSAADLGLRFRGSDLTDDHVVLSATLRLSWGDTIVGQSRLSEIVKWRRENQPGGQNAGSVFVNPVAGVTSAGELIDELGLRGYRIRSACVSDKHANFIQSDEGGSADDVVELMTFIRQRVSEAHGIDLRSEIRLVGFPTAVSSEAGAQILKPSNSNSQLDAAFGVSTSPDSSLPVPVISEKLSEDVLAELRDAFEGNATPISIFRGPKQDMHVVEYELDDKFEPIVKDSTSFLDADVPAVIETPKTEPVVPDSDNPKRVVIVDEELRLPTDSTFPIDAQTETVNIAPTSATFVIIDDAAADVEREVSFKRSMRKRTKFLITGSAVFGVISLVLIVLASPIIAVREVEIEGSKYMNKDLLNSVEQSLLGKPLLTVDTREAASRLEDDPWVETVRIRQFFPSSLLIEIAERVPVAWFIGVDNRARIVDAEGRVLAVEDGQPTEYLQITGVG
;
A
#
# COMPACT_ATOMS: atom_id res chain seq x y z
N MET A 1 -13.01 15.44 2.28
CA MET A 1 -12.18 16.69 2.36
C MET A 1 -12.35 17.52 1.09
N ILE A 2 -12.36 18.85 1.20
CA ILE A 2 -12.39 19.79 0.06
C ILE A 2 -10.98 20.34 -0.20
N THR A 3 -10.61 20.47 -1.49
CA THR A 3 -9.39 21.18 -1.93
C THR A 3 -9.80 22.58 -2.38
N ASP A 4 -9.45 23.64 -1.65
CA ASP A 4 -10.06 24.96 -1.86
C ASP A 4 -9.63 25.62 -3.18
N ILE A 5 -10.62 25.98 -4.00
CA ILE A 5 -10.39 26.53 -5.34
C ILE A 5 -10.29 28.05 -5.25
N THR A 6 -9.16 28.52 -4.70
CA THR A 6 -8.65 29.85 -5.07
C THR A 6 -8.53 29.92 -6.59
N HIS A 7 -8.95 31.04 -7.20
CA HIS A 7 -9.07 31.15 -8.67
C HIS A 7 -7.70 31.12 -9.38
N VAL A 8 -7.19 29.92 -9.65
CA VAL A 8 -5.89 29.71 -10.30
C VAL A 8 -5.94 30.23 -11.73
N ASN A 9 -5.13 31.23 -12.03
CA ASN A 9 -5.03 31.85 -13.35
C ASN A 9 -4.23 30.98 -14.31
N ASP A 10 -4.61 30.92 -15.60
CA ASP A 10 -3.83 30.21 -16.63
C ASP A 10 -2.42 30.79 -16.78
N LYS A 11 -2.23 32.08 -16.43
CA LYS A 11 -0.90 32.72 -16.35
C LYS A 11 0.00 32.08 -15.29
N ASP A 12 -0.56 31.73 -14.14
CA ASP A 12 0.19 31.14 -13.02
C ASP A 12 0.50 29.66 -13.29
N LEU A 13 -0.47 28.92 -13.85
CA LEU A 13 -0.24 27.56 -14.37
C LEU A 13 0.86 27.55 -15.45
N SER A 14 0.81 28.47 -16.43
CA SER A 14 1.84 28.59 -17.47
C SER A 14 3.21 28.94 -16.88
N ARG A 15 3.25 29.84 -15.88
CA ARG A 15 4.50 30.28 -15.24
C ARG A 15 5.13 29.17 -14.41
N ILE A 16 4.35 28.40 -13.64
CA ILE A 16 4.89 27.29 -12.86
C ILE A 16 5.27 26.08 -13.73
N ALA A 17 4.55 25.82 -14.82
CA ALA A 17 4.98 24.86 -15.84
C ALA A 17 6.36 25.25 -16.42
N SER A 18 6.56 26.52 -16.77
CA SER A 18 7.86 27.03 -17.25
C SER A 18 8.98 27.01 -16.19
N LEU A 19 8.66 26.93 -14.91
CA LEU A 19 9.65 26.79 -13.82
C LEU A 19 10.05 25.33 -13.57
N LEU A 20 9.18 24.38 -13.90
CA LEU A 20 9.40 22.94 -13.69
C LEU A 20 9.96 22.25 -14.96
N GLY A 21 9.61 22.76 -16.14
CA GLY A 21 10.05 22.24 -17.43
C GLY A 21 9.58 20.81 -17.66
N ASP A 22 10.46 19.96 -18.18
CA ASP A 22 10.19 18.56 -18.53
C ASP A 22 9.80 17.65 -17.35
N ARG A 23 9.76 18.18 -16.12
CA ARG A 23 9.24 17.49 -14.92
C ARG A 23 7.72 17.40 -14.87
N VAL A 24 7.00 18.18 -15.67
CA VAL A 24 5.52 18.19 -15.68
C VAL A 24 4.93 17.87 -17.05
N THR A 25 3.90 17.03 -17.07
CA THR A 25 2.99 16.90 -18.22
C THR A 25 1.80 17.86 -18.05
N GLN A 26 1.22 18.31 -19.15
CA GLN A 26 0.03 19.15 -19.17
C GLN A 26 -1.21 18.32 -19.53
N ASN A 27 -2.34 18.58 -18.87
CA ASN A 27 -3.62 17.92 -19.15
C ASN A 27 -3.58 16.38 -19.02
N GLU A 28 -2.88 15.86 -18.02
CA GLU A 28 -2.78 14.43 -17.73
C GLU A 28 -4.10 13.88 -17.14
N PRO A 29 -4.75 12.87 -17.73
CA PRO A 29 -5.97 12.28 -17.18
C PRO A 29 -5.75 11.68 -15.79
N LEU A 30 -6.53 12.10 -14.78
CA LEU A 30 -6.38 11.60 -13.42
C LEU A 30 -7.11 10.29 -13.13
N ALA A 31 -8.13 9.94 -13.93
CA ALA A 31 -8.89 8.70 -13.84
C ALA A 31 -8.01 7.46 -13.53
N GLN A 32 -6.95 7.26 -14.33
CA GLN A 32 -6.01 6.12 -14.23
C GLN A 32 -5.26 6.01 -12.88
N TYR A 33 -5.20 7.09 -12.09
CA TYR A 33 -4.55 7.11 -10.77
C TYR A 33 -5.54 6.94 -9.60
N THR A 34 -6.83 6.71 -9.88
CA THR A 34 -7.88 6.50 -8.88
C THR A 34 -8.50 5.12 -8.98
N THR A 35 -9.05 4.59 -7.87
CA THR A 35 -9.81 3.33 -7.91
C THR A 35 -11.21 3.52 -8.51
N TYR A 36 -11.73 4.74 -8.56
CA TYR A 36 -12.96 5.09 -9.26
C TYR A 36 -12.83 5.08 -10.79
N ARG A 37 -11.62 5.33 -11.33
CA ARG A 37 -11.34 5.39 -12.79
C ARG A 37 -12.20 6.38 -13.61
N VAL A 38 -12.85 7.33 -12.93
CA VAL A 38 -13.57 8.46 -13.54
C VAL A 38 -12.93 9.78 -13.12
N GLY A 39 -13.33 10.89 -13.75
CA GLY A 39 -12.77 12.21 -13.50
C GLY A 39 -11.76 12.69 -14.55
N GLY A 40 -11.66 14.01 -14.66
CA GLY A 40 -10.91 14.70 -15.72
C GLY A 40 -9.40 14.77 -15.52
N ALA A 41 -8.77 15.67 -16.28
CA ALA A 41 -7.32 15.84 -16.28
C ALA A 41 -6.80 16.85 -15.23
N ALA A 42 -5.58 16.66 -14.75
CA ALA A 42 -4.87 17.72 -14.05
C ALA A 42 -4.29 18.71 -15.05
N SER A 43 -4.40 20.03 -14.79
CA SER A 43 -3.76 21.04 -15.64
C SER A 43 -2.24 20.83 -15.72
N LEU A 44 -1.63 20.42 -14.61
CA LEU A 44 -0.25 19.95 -14.54
C LEU A 44 -0.16 18.65 -13.73
N PHE A 45 0.67 17.71 -14.16
CA PHE A 45 0.96 16.48 -13.45
C PHE A 45 2.46 16.25 -13.33
N MET A 46 2.92 15.76 -12.18
CA MET A 46 4.32 15.58 -11.84
C MET A 46 4.56 14.19 -11.25
N ARG A 47 5.35 13.35 -11.95
CA ARG A 47 5.89 12.12 -11.37
C ARG A 47 7.27 12.40 -10.78
N VAL A 48 7.33 12.48 -9.45
CA VAL A 48 8.55 12.75 -8.69
C VAL A 48 9.45 11.52 -8.77
N LEU A 49 10.62 11.62 -9.40
CA LEU A 49 11.56 10.50 -9.54
C LEU A 49 12.64 10.53 -8.44
N THR A 50 12.92 11.70 -7.90
CA THR A 50 13.91 11.97 -6.85
C THR A 50 13.38 13.00 -5.85
N VAL A 51 13.98 13.10 -4.66
CA VAL A 51 13.60 14.16 -3.69
C VAL A 51 14.00 15.56 -4.19
N GLU A 52 15.00 15.67 -5.07
CA GLU A 52 15.35 16.93 -5.74
C GLU A 52 14.25 17.43 -6.69
N ASP A 53 13.33 16.57 -7.13
CA ASP A 53 12.12 16.99 -7.84
C ASP A 53 11.11 17.63 -6.88
N LEU A 54 11.06 17.23 -5.60
CA LEU A 54 10.26 17.90 -4.56
C LEU A 54 10.87 19.25 -4.15
N HIS A 55 12.20 19.36 -4.03
CA HIS A 55 12.86 20.66 -3.87
C HIS A 55 12.63 21.54 -5.11
N SER A 56 12.62 20.98 -6.32
CA SER A 56 12.27 21.71 -7.55
C SER A 56 10.82 22.23 -7.53
N LEU A 57 9.87 21.41 -7.08
CA LEU A 57 8.48 21.80 -6.88
C LEU A 57 8.34 22.92 -5.84
N SER A 58 8.99 22.79 -4.68
CA SER A 58 9.02 23.81 -3.63
C SER A 58 9.57 25.16 -4.13
N ARG A 59 10.71 25.15 -4.82
CA ARG A 59 11.34 26.35 -5.43
C ARG A 59 10.55 26.97 -6.58
N ALA A 60 9.49 26.30 -7.04
CA ALA A 60 8.53 26.81 -8.02
C ALA A 60 7.28 27.37 -7.31
N LEU A 61 6.75 26.65 -6.31
CA LEU A 61 5.61 27.07 -5.48
C LEU A 61 5.89 28.35 -4.68
N SER A 62 7.11 28.54 -4.18
CA SER A 62 7.53 29.79 -3.51
C SER A 62 7.58 31.01 -4.43
N LYS A 63 7.50 30.82 -5.76
CA LYS A 63 7.42 31.89 -6.77
C LYS A 63 6.02 32.08 -7.34
N VAL A 64 5.19 31.02 -7.29
CA VAL A 64 3.83 30.96 -7.84
C VAL A 64 3.00 30.00 -6.98
N LYS A 65 2.14 30.53 -6.11
CA LYS A 65 1.19 29.71 -5.34
C LYS A 65 0.12 29.14 -6.27
N VAL A 66 0.07 27.82 -6.40
CA VAL A 66 -1.01 27.04 -7.05
C VAL A 66 -1.37 25.87 -6.14
N PRO A 67 -2.61 25.36 -6.16
CA PRO A 67 -2.99 24.21 -5.36
C PRO A 67 -2.30 22.93 -5.86
N VAL A 68 -1.91 22.08 -4.91
CA VAL A 68 -1.22 20.81 -5.15
C VAL A 68 -2.07 19.67 -4.57
N VAL A 69 -2.10 18.52 -5.24
CA VAL A 69 -2.69 17.29 -4.68
C VAL A 69 -1.73 16.12 -4.83
N VAL A 70 -1.36 15.50 -3.71
CA VAL A 70 -0.54 14.28 -3.71
C VAL A 70 -1.44 13.06 -3.87
N ILE A 71 -1.19 12.28 -4.92
CA ILE A 71 -1.96 11.10 -5.31
C ILE A 71 -1.13 9.84 -5.07
N GLY A 72 -1.58 9.03 -4.11
CA GLY A 72 -1.09 7.66 -3.91
C GLY A 72 -1.74 6.69 -4.89
N ARG A 73 -2.39 5.63 -4.39
CA ARG A 73 -3.23 4.71 -5.20
C ARG A 73 -4.67 5.23 -5.46
N GLY A 74 -4.91 6.51 -5.18
CA GLY A 74 -6.20 7.20 -5.35
C GLY A 74 -7.44 6.45 -4.83
N SER A 75 -7.32 5.73 -3.71
CA SER A 75 -8.34 4.81 -3.19
C SER A 75 -9.26 5.40 -2.11
N ASN A 76 -9.25 6.72 -1.94
CA ASN A 76 -10.18 7.50 -1.11
C ASN A 76 -10.36 8.91 -1.71
N MET A 77 -10.49 9.00 -3.04
CA MET A 77 -10.63 10.27 -3.73
C MET A 77 -11.50 10.15 -4.98
N LEU A 78 -12.12 11.27 -5.35
CA LEU A 78 -12.90 11.45 -6.55
C LEU A 78 -12.52 12.80 -7.17
N VAL A 79 -12.23 12.80 -8.47
CA VAL A 79 -11.81 13.98 -9.25
C VAL A 79 -12.97 14.37 -10.16
N SER A 80 -13.40 15.64 -10.18
CA SER A 80 -14.47 16.08 -11.08
C SER A 80 -14.12 15.82 -12.54
N ASP A 81 -15.13 15.60 -13.39
CA ASP A 81 -14.93 15.43 -14.84
C ASP A 81 -14.36 16.70 -15.49
N ARG A 82 -14.48 17.86 -14.82
CA ARG A 82 -13.83 19.13 -15.18
C ARG A 82 -12.31 19.15 -14.90
N GLY A 83 -11.79 18.12 -14.23
CA GLY A 83 -10.38 17.98 -13.90
C GLY A 83 -9.93 18.79 -12.68
N PHE A 84 -8.61 18.85 -12.48
CA PHE A 84 -7.98 19.58 -11.37
C PHE A 84 -7.10 20.73 -11.87
N ARG A 85 -7.51 21.97 -11.58
CA ARG A 85 -6.75 23.18 -11.90
C ARG A 85 -5.64 23.43 -10.88
N GLY A 86 -4.58 22.64 -10.96
CA GLY A 86 -3.41 22.71 -10.09
C GLY A 86 -2.32 21.73 -10.53
N ILE A 87 -1.41 21.36 -9.62
CA ILE A 87 -0.40 20.31 -9.84
C ILE A 87 -0.84 19.03 -9.13
N ALA A 88 -1.11 17.97 -9.89
CA ALA A 88 -1.23 16.63 -9.34
C ALA A 88 0.17 16.00 -9.24
N VAL A 89 0.50 15.44 -8.07
CA VAL A 89 1.83 14.90 -7.77
C VAL A 89 1.71 13.43 -7.41
N THR A 90 2.51 12.56 -8.03
CA THR A 90 2.67 11.18 -7.57
C THR A 90 4.14 10.83 -7.43
N LEU A 91 4.46 9.92 -6.51
CA LEU A 91 5.83 9.52 -6.23
C LEU A 91 6.24 8.34 -7.11
N GLY A 92 7.49 8.34 -7.54
CA GLY A 92 8.09 7.29 -8.37
C GLY A 92 8.63 6.11 -7.56
N PRO A 93 9.35 5.19 -8.22
CA PRO A 93 9.73 3.89 -7.64
C PRO A 93 10.54 3.92 -6.34
N PHE A 94 11.22 5.03 -6.01
CA PHE A 94 11.91 5.16 -4.71
C PHE A 94 10.93 5.11 -3.52
N ALA A 95 9.67 5.53 -3.72
CA ALA A 95 8.61 5.46 -2.73
C ALA A 95 7.84 4.12 -2.76
N GLU A 96 8.17 3.20 -3.66
CA GLU A 96 7.59 1.84 -3.71
C GLU A 96 8.43 0.83 -2.89
N LEU A 97 9.62 1.23 -2.43
CA LEU A 97 10.57 0.37 -1.71
C LEU A 97 10.01 -0.13 -0.37
N ILE A 98 10.24 -1.42 -0.10
CA ILE A 98 9.93 -2.07 1.18
C ILE A 98 11.24 -2.69 1.69
N ASN A 99 11.61 -2.38 2.93
CA ASN A 99 12.75 -2.95 3.62
C ASN A 99 12.26 -3.71 4.86
N LEU A 100 12.53 -5.01 4.90
CA LEU A 100 12.09 -5.94 5.95
C LEU A 100 13.29 -6.31 6.84
N PRO A 101 13.08 -6.50 8.15
CA PRO A 101 14.14 -6.84 9.08
C PRO A 101 14.66 -8.27 8.84
N THR A 102 15.94 -8.48 9.14
CA THR A 102 16.53 -9.82 9.22
C THR A 102 15.88 -10.62 10.35
N VAL A 103 15.61 -11.91 10.12
CA VAL A 103 14.99 -12.82 11.09
C VAL A 103 15.78 -12.80 12.42
N GLY A 104 15.07 -12.61 13.54
CA GLY A 104 15.66 -12.49 14.87
C GLY A 104 16.23 -11.11 15.22
N GLY A 105 16.24 -10.17 14.27
CA GLY A 105 16.56 -8.76 14.53
C GLY A 105 15.43 -8.00 15.23
N SER A 106 15.52 -6.67 15.28
CA SER A 106 14.40 -5.84 15.72
C SER A 106 13.29 -5.88 14.64
N PRO A 107 12.01 -6.12 14.98
CA PRO A 107 10.91 -6.25 14.02
C PRO A 107 10.44 -4.89 13.46
N ILE A 108 11.37 -4.16 12.85
CA ILE A 108 11.17 -2.83 12.27
C ILE A 108 11.13 -2.92 10.75
N VAL A 109 10.04 -2.46 10.16
CA VAL A 109 9.83 -2.40 8.70
C VAL A 109 9.88 -0.96 8.24
N ILE A 110 10.57 -0.68 7.14
CA ILE A 110 10.56 0.65 6.51
C ILE A 110 9.90 0.51 5.15
N ALA A 111 8.79 1.22 4.93
CA ALA A 111 8.02 1.16 3.70
C ALA A 111 7.85 2.56 3.09
N GLY A 112 8.16 2.70 1.81
CA GLY A 112 7.93 3.92 1.04
C GLY A 112 6.44 4.25 0.90
N ALA A 113 6.12 5.51 0.67
CA ALA A 113 4.74 6.02 0.66
C ALA A 113 3.81 5.42 -0.41
N MET A 114 4.37 4.87 -1.49
CA MET A 114 3.63 4.19 -2.58
C MET A 114 3.56 2.68 -2.39
N ALA A 115 4.26 2.10 -1.41
CA ALA A 115 4.18 0.68 -1.06
C ALA A 115 2.71 0.29 -0.83
N PRO A 116 2.13 -0.65 -1.61
CA PRO A 116 0.73 -1.04 -1.46
C PRO A 116 0.52 -1.79 -0.16
N LEU A 117 -0.49 -1.37 0.62
CA LEU A 117 -0.81 -1.98 1.92
C LEU A 117 -1.00 -3.52 1.85
N PRO A 118 -1.67 -4.09 0.82
CA PRO A 118 -1.84 -5.55 0.75
C PRO A 118 -0.57 -6.31 0.38
N VAL A 119 0.35 -5.69 -0.36
CA VAL A 119 1.66 -6.28 -0.67
C VAL A 119 2.51 -6.30 0.61
N LEU A 120 2.56 -5.16 1.31
CA LEU A 120 3.32 -5.04 2.56
C LEU A 120 2.81 -5.99 3.66
N ALA A 121 1.49 -6.12 3.81
CA ALA A 121 0.89 -7.06 4.77
C ALA A 121 1.27 -8.52 4.48
N ARG A 122 1.18 -8.95 3.21
CA ARG A 122 1.56 -10.30 2.77
C ARG A 122 3.05 -10.57 2.96
N GLN A 123 3.90 -9.63 2.56
CA GLN A 123 5.36 -9.75 2.70
C GLN A 123 5.78 -9.78 4.18
N SER A 124 5.17 -8.96 5.03
CA SER A 124 5.43 -8.97 6.48
C SER A 124 5.12 -10.36 7.08
N VAL A 125 3.93 -10.90 6.83
CA VAL A 125 3.53 -12.22 7.32
C VAL A 125 4.40 -13.34 6.74
N HIS A 126 4.77 -13.28 5.45
CA HIS A 126 5.69 -14.26 4.85
C HIS A 126 7.07 -14.25 5.53
N HIS A 127 7.53 -13.09 5.99
CA HIS A 127 8.76 -12.93 6.78
C HIS A 127 8.58 -13.22 8.30
N GLY A 128 7.43 -13.72 8.75
CA GLY A 128 7.18 -14.02 10.17
C GLY A 128 6.87 -12.80 11.04
N LEU A 129 6.37 -11.71 10.44
CA LEU A 129 5.98 -10.49 11.13
C LEU A 129 4.45 -10.33 11.18
N THR A 130 3.96 -9.94 12.34
CA THR A 130 2.54 -9.86 12.71
C THR A 130 2.16 -8.46 13.19
N GLY A 131 0.87 -8.13 13.14
CA GLY A 131 0.31 -6.82 13.51
C GLY A 131 -0.09 -5.93 12.32
N LEU A 132 0.19 -6.35 11.09
CA LEU A 132 -0.14 -5.63 9.85
C LEU A 132 -1.15 -6.38 8.95
N GLU A 133 -1.68 -7.51 9.41
CA GLU A 133 -2.58 -8.39 8.64
C GLU A 133 -3.84 -7.64 8.17
N TRP A 134 -4.35 -6.74 9.03
CA TRP A 134 -5.49 -5.85 8.76
C TRP A 134 -5.34 -5.05 7.46
N ALA A 135 -4.10 -4.69 7.08
CA ALA A 135 -3.81 -3.84 5.94
C ALA A 135 -4.04 -4.55 4.59
N VAL A 136 -4.14 -5.89 4.56
CA VAL A 136 -4.52 -6.63 3.34
C VAL A 136 -5.95 -6.33 2.87
N GLY A 137 -6.82 -5.87 3.78
CA GLY A 137 -8.15 -5.38 3.46
C GLY A 137 -8.18 -4.01 2.77
N VAL A 138 -7.09 -3.24 2.77
CA VAL A 138 -7.10 -1.83 2.38
C VAL A 138 -6.40 -1.61 1.02
N PRO A 139 -7.09 -1.14 -0.03
CA PRO A 139 -6.53 -1.04 -1.40
C PRO A 139 -5.50 0.10 -1.61
N GLY A 140 -5.18 0.85 -0.55
CA GLY A 140 -4.31 2.03 -0.58
C GLY A 140 -2.81 1.73 -0.47
N ALA A 141 -2.04 2.79 -0.23
CA ALA A 141 -0.59 2.75 -0.01
C ALA A 141 -0.21 3.57 1.23
N ILE A 142 0.99 3.31 1.77
CA ILE A 142 1.47 3.80 3.07
C ILE A 142 1.29 5.31 3.29
N GLY A 143 1.57 6.17 2.31
CA GLY A 143 1.43 7.61 2.47
C GLY A 143 -0.02 8.06 2.70
N GLY A 144 -0.97 7.46 1.99
CA GLY A 144 -2.40 7.65 2.24
C GLY A 144 -2.86 7.01 3.55
N ALA A 145 -2.24 5.89 3.94
CA ALA A 145 -2.53 5.17 5.17
C ALA A 145 -2.16 5.98 6.42
N VAL A 146 -0.95 6.58 6.43
CA VAL A 146 -0.52 7.53 7.46
C VAL A 146 -1.47 8.73 7.48
N ARG A 147 -1.71 9.38 6.33
CA ARG A 147 -2.53 10.60 6.28
C ARG A 147 -3.96 10.42 6.79
N MET A 148 -4.56 9.26 6.54
CA MET A 148 -5.91 8.93 6.99
C MET A 148 -5.97 8.21 8.34
N ASN A 149 -4.85 7.89 9.00
CA ASN A 149 -4.78 6.82 10.00
C ASN A 149 -5.66 5.61 9.60
N ALA A 150 -5.38 5.04 8.43
CA ALA A 150 -6.23 4.01 7.85
C ALA A 150 -6.27 2.77 8.77
N GLY A 151 -7.46 2.19 8.92
CA GLY A 151 -7.67 0.98 9.72
C GLY A 151 -8.84 0.12 9.25
N GLY A 152 -8.88 -1.10 9.78
CA GLY A 152 -9.87 -2.14 9.52
C GLY A 152 -9.58 -3.39 10.37
N HIS A 153 -10.49 -4.36 10.42
CA HIS A 153 -10.24 -5.69 11.02
C HIS A 153 -9.62 -5.70 12.45
N GLY A 154 -9.96 -4.69 13.26
CA GLY A 154 -9.54 -4.54 14.65
C GLY A 154 -8.22 -3.77 14.88
N ALA A 155 -7.60 -3.18 13.86
CA ALA A 155 -6.37 -2.39 13.98
C ALA A 155 -6.30 -1.24 12.96
N ASP A 156 -5.34 -0.33 13.14
CA ASP A 156 -5.09 0.84 12.30
C ASP A 156 -3.60 1.20 12.23
N MET A 157 -3.26 2.25 11.47
CA MET A 157 -1.87 2.64 11.20
C MET A 157 -1.12 3.11 12.45
N ILE A 158 -1.76 3.87 13.35
CA ILE A 158 -1.13 4.31 14.61
C ILE A 158 -0.73 3.13 15.52
N ALA A 159 -1.42 1.99 15.45
CA ALA A 159 -1.05 0.78 16.21
C ALA A 159 0.30 0.16 15.81
N SER A 160 0.87 0.50 14.64
CA SER A 160 2.17 0.02 14.17
C SER A 160 3.19 1.11 13.85
N LEU A 161 2.79 2.38 13.77
CA LEU A 161 3.67 3.45 13.30
C LEU A 161 4.64 3.95 14.39
N LEU A 162 5.93 4.10 14.05
CA LEU A 162 6.92 4.75 14.90
C LEU A 162 7.28 6.16 14.44
N SER A 163 7.59 6.33 13.15
CA SER A 163 7.98 7.61 12.57
C SER A 163 7.69 7.67 11.08
N VAL A 164 7.72 8.87 10.52
CA VAL A 164 7.50 9.12 9.10
C VAL A 164 8.52 10.14 8.59
N ARG A 165 9.20 9.80 7.51
CA ARG A 165 9.98 10.75 6.71
C ARG A 165 9.00 11.58 5.88
N LEU A 166 8.90 12.86 6.18
CA LEU A 166 8.05 13.84 5.51
C LEU A 166 8.90 14.86 4.72
N PHE A 167 8.32 15.38 3.65
CA PHE A 167 8.79 16.56 2.92
C PHE A 167 7.71 17.65 2.99
N HIS A 168 8.09 18.88 3.34
CA HIS A 168 7.18 20.03 3.38
C HIS A 168 7.32 20.88 2.11
N LEU A 169 6.28 20.94 1.27
CA LEU A 169 6.32 21.59 -0.05
C LEU A 169 6.55 23.10 0.03
N GLU A 170 5.88 23.82 0.93
CA GLU A 170 6.10 25.27 1.07
C GLU A 170 7.52 25.63 1.54
N HIS A 171 8.02 24.96 2.58
CA HIS A 171 9.33 25.25 3.17
C HIS A 171 10.51 24.58 2.46
N GLY A 172 10.27 23.52 1.68
CA GLY A 172 11.29 22.83 0.88
C GLY A 172 12.26 21.97 1.70
N ILE A 173 11.81 21.47 2.85
CA ILE A 173 12.62 20.79 3.87
C ILE A 173 12.09 19.39 4.18
N GLU A 174 12.97 18.54 4.70
CA GLU A 174 12.67 17.19 5.16
C GLU A 174 12.74 17.07 6.68
N ALA A 175 11.88 16.23 7.26
CA ALA A 175 11.94 15.84 8.67
C ALA A 175 11.60 14.35 8.85
N ASN A 176 12.12 13.71 9.89
CA ASN A 176 11.63 12.43 10.38
C ASN A 176 10.80 12.68 11.65
N VAL A 177 9.48 12.64 11.51
CA VAL A 177 8.51 13.04 12.52
C VAL A 177 8.01 11.80 13.27
N SER A 178 7.88 11.85 14.60
CA SER A 178 7.40 10.68 15.37
C SER A 178 5.90 10.47 15.19
N ALA A 179 5.41 9.25 15.42
CA ALA A 179 3.98 8.95 15.31
C ALA A 179 3.09 9.78 16.27
N ALA A 180 3.66 10.27 17.39
CA ALA A 180 2.94 11.14 18.32
C ALA A 180 2.69 12.54 17.75
N ASP A 181 3.67 13.11 17.05
CA ASP A 181 3.61 14.49 16.54
C ASP A 181 2.71 14.66 15.31
N LEU A 182 2.26 13.55 14.69
CA LEU A 182 1.43 13.52 13.48
C LEU A 182 -0.06 13.83 13.72
N GLY A 183 -0.50 13.99 14.98
CA GLY A 183 -1.89 14.28 15.32
C GLY A 183 -2.88 13.16 14.93
N LEU A 184 -2.41 11.92 14.89
CA LEU A 184 -3.18 10.76 14.40
C LEU A 184 -4.46 10.53 15.24
N ARG A 185 -5.57 10.32 14.54
CA ARG A 185 -6.93 10.20 15.10
C ARG A 185 -7.78 9.28 14.23
N PHE A 186 -9.01 8.98 14.64
CA PHE A 186 -9.91 8.19 13.81
C PHE A 186 -10.14 8.87 12.45
N ARG A 187 -9.75 8.19 11.36
CA ARG A 187 -9.83 8.68 9.97
C ARG A 187 -9.11 10.02 9.70
N GLY A 188 -8.01 10.33 10.40
CA GLY A 188 -7.23 11.52 10.08
C GLY A 188 -5.88 11.67 10.79
N SER A 189 -5.16 12.72 10.39
CA SER A 189 -3.88 13.22 10.90
C SER A 189 -3.84 14.74 10.72
N ASP A 190 -2.78 15.41 11.19
CA ASP A 190 -2.55 16.85 10.94
C ASP A 190 -1.80 17.14 9.62
N LEU A 191 -1.58 16.13 8.77
CA LEU A 191 -0.92 16.30 7.47
C LEU A 191 -1.78 17.10 6.48
N THR A 192 -1.33 18.31 6.14
CA THR A 192 -1.90 19.20 5.12
C THR A 192 -1.56 18.74 3.69
N ASP A 193 -1.94 19.52 2.67
CA ASP A 193 -1.56 19.24 1.27
C ASP A 193 -0.11 19.55 0.94
N ASP A 194 0.53 20.38 1.77
CA ASP A 194 1.95 20.70 1.71
C ASP A 194 2.82 19.55 2.25
N HIS A 195 2.23 18.61 2.98
CA HIS A 195 2.92 17.50 3.63
C HIS A 195 2.94 16.24 2.74
N VAL A 196 4.12 15.90 2.22
CA VAL A 196 4.35 14.69 1.42
C VAL A 196 4.98 13.61 2.30
N VAL A 197 4.30 12.48 2.49
CA VAL A 197 4.90 11.29 3.08
C VAL A 197 5.87 10.68 2.06
N LEU A 198 7.12 10.40 2.47
CA LEU A 198 8.12 9.71 1.64
C LEU A 198 8.26 8.24 2.05
N SER A 199 8.34 7.96 3.35
CA SER A 199 8.38 6.61 3.91
C SER A 199 7.92 6.57 5.37
N ALA A 200 7.31 5.47 5.79
CA ALA A 200 6.96 5.18 7.17
C ALA A 200 7.87 4.11 7.78
N THR A 201 8.19 4.26 9.06
CA THR A 201 8.88 3.27 9.90
C THR A 201 7.83 2.62 10.80
N LEU A 202 7.63 1.31 10.65
CA LEU A 202 6.65 0.52 11.39
C LEU A 202 7.35 -0.41 12.39
N ARG A 203 6.76 -0.59 13.58
CA ARG A 203 7.08 -1.66 14.52
C ARG A 203 6.01 -2.74 14.42
N LEU A 204 6.45 -3.94 14.07
CA LEU A 204 5.63 -5.16 14.07
C LEU A 204 6.11 -6.09 15.20
N SER A 205 5.55 -7.30 15.27
CA SER A 205 6.00 -8.35 16.19
C SER A 205 6.40 -9.61 15.43
N TRP A 206 7.49 -10.27 15.83
CA TRP A 206 7.77 -11.64 15.37
C TRP A 206 6.64 -12.57 15.82
N GLY A 207 6.19 -13.47 14.93
CA GLY A 207 5.07 -14.38 15.20
C GLY A 207 4.97 -15.51 14.19
N ASP A 208 3.97 -16.37 14.39
CA ASP A 208 3.74 -17.55 13.55
C ASP A 208 3.20 -17.15 12.15
N THR A 209 3.90 -17.60 11.11
CA THR A 209 3.54 -17.40 9.71
C THR A 209 2.20 -18.07 9.37
N ILE A 210 1.88 -19.22 9.98
CA ILE A 210 0.65 -19.97 9.73
C ILE A 210 -0.56 -19.19 10.26
N VAL A 211 -0.49 -18.71 11.50
CA VAL A 211 -1.52 -17.85 12.12
C VAL A 211 -1.71 -16.56 11.32
N GLY A 212 -0.61 -15.92 10.90
CA GLY A 212 -0.67 -14.73 10.05
C GLY A 212 -1.34 -15.00 8.70
N GLN A 213 -1.01 -16.11 8.02
CA GLN A 213 -1.62 -16.46 6.72
C GLN A 213 -3.09 -16.85 6.85
N SER A 214 -3.51 -17.49 7.94
CA SER A 214 -4.93 -17.70 8.25
C SER A 214 -5.65 -16.36 8.35
N ARG A 215 -5.13 -15.43 9.18
CA ARG A 215 -5.74 -14.12 9.39
C ARG A 215 -5.79 -13.28 8.11
N LEU A 216 -4.75 -13.31 7.27
CA LEU A 216 -4.77 -12.69 5.94
C LEU A 216 -5.88 -13.29 5.06
N SER A 217 -6.03 -14.62 5.07
CA SER A 217 -7.02 -15.34 4.26
C SER A 217 -8.45 -15.06 4.74
N GLU A 218 -8.68 -15.02 6.05
CA GLU A 218 -9.94 -14.62 6.69
C GLU A 218 -10.34 -13.19 6.31
N ILE A 219 -9.40 -12.24 6.35
CA ILE A 219 -9.63 -10.83 5.97
C ILE A 219 -9.97 -10.73 4.49
N VAL A 220 -9.23 -11.40 3.61
CA VAL A 220 -9.49 -11.42 2.16
C VAL A 220 -10.83 -12.09 1.85
N LYS A 221 -11.18 -13.19 2.53
CA LYS A 221 -12.47 -13.87 2.41
C LYS A 221 -13.61 -12.95 2.85
N TRP A 222 -13.57 -12.42 4.08
CA TRP A 222 -14.57 -11.51 4.60
C TRP A 222 -14.78 -10.31 3.67
N ARG A 223 -13.69 -9.73 3.15
CA ARG A 223 -13.77 -8.61 2.21
C ARG A 223 -14.42 -9.01 0.88
N ARG A 224 -14.08 -10.18 0.33
CA ARG A 224 -14.73 -10.75 -0.87
C ARG A 224 -16.20 -11.09 -0.62
N GLU A 225 -16.63 -11.32 0.62
CA GLU A 225 -18.02 -11.61 0.99
C GLU A 225 -18.83 -10.34 1.30
N ASN A 226 -18.24 -9.32 1.91
CA ASN A 226 -18.95 -8.16 2.47
C ASN A 226 -18.76 -6.84 1.71
N GLN A 227 -17.79 -6.72 0.79
CA GLN A 227 -17.52 -5.49 0.03
C GLN A 227 -17.59 -5.72 -1.50
N PRO A 228 -17.97 -4.69 -2.27
CA PRO A 228 -17.92 -4.74 -3.74
C PRO A 228 -16.50 -4.55 -4.29
N GLY A 229 -16.26 -5.17 -5.44
CA GLY A 229 -15.12 -4.85 -6.31
C GLY A 229 -15.46 -3.72 -7.29
N GLY A 230 -14.79 -3.73 -8.44
CA GLY A 230 -15.01 -2.74 -9.50
C GLY A 230 -14.55 -1.33 -9.13
N GLN A 231 -15.16 -0.34 -9.76
CA GLN A 231 -14.79 1.08 -9.65
C GLN A 231 -15.49 1.74 -8.46
N ASN A 232 -14.80 1.77 -7.31
CA ASN A 232 -15.25 2.47 -6.09
C ASN A 232 -14.03 2.99 -5.29
N ALA A 233 -14.24 3.91 -4.35
CA ALA A 233 -13.21 4.40 -3.42
C ALA A 233 -13.46 4.02 -1.95
N GLY A 234 -14.04 2.84 -1.71
CA GLY A 234 -14.37 2.37 -0.36
C GLY A 234 -15.70 2.94 0.17
N SER A 235 -15.78 3.06 1.50
CA SER A 235 -16.91 3.67 2.20
C SER A 235 -17.01 5.17 1.89
N VAL A 236 -18.19 5.60 1.44
CA VAL A 236 -18.45 6.98 1.01
C VAL A 236 -18.60 7.93 2.20
N PHE A 237 -19.29 7.49 3.25
CA PHE A 237 -19.60 8.27 4.44
C PHE A 237 -19.00 7.68 5.71
N VAL A 238 -18.58 8.56 6.62
CA VAL A 238 -18.14 8.20 7.97
C VAL A 238 -19.38 7.82 8.81
N ASN A 239 -19.27 6.76 9.62
CA ASN A 239 -20.33 6.35 10.53
C ASN A 239 -20.68 7.50 11.53
N PRO A 240 -21.95 7.92 11.66
CA PRO A 240 -22.33 9.07 12.48
C PRO A 240 -22.00 8.92 13.96
N VAL A 241 -22.19 7.71 14.50
CA VAL A 241 -21.83 7.35 15.89
C VAL A 241 -21.06 6.04 15.85
N ALA A 242 -19.74 6.12 16.09
CA ALA A 242 -18.84 4.98 15.99
C ALA A 242 -19.27 3.84 16.93
N GLY A 243 -19.49 2.65 16.36
CA GLY A 243 -19.90 1.45 17.10
C GLY A 243 -21.39 1.39 17.49
N VAL A 244 -22.21 2.38 17.13
CA VAL A 244 -23.65 2.42 17.49
C VAL A 244 -24.56 2.48 16.26
N THR A 245 -24.20 3.26 15.24
CA THR A 245 -25.01 3.40 14.02
C THR A 245 -24.09 3.51 12.81
N SER A 246 -24.24 2.62 11.84
CA SER A 246 -23.42 2.65 10.63
C SER A 246 -24.07 3.50 9.54
N ALA A 247 -23.26 4.16 8.71
CA ALA A 247 -23.78 4.88 7.55
C ALA A 247 -24.39 3.91 6.51
N GLY A 248 -23.93 2.65 6.44
CA GLY A 248 -24.50 1.65 5.53
C GLY A 248 -25.93 1.27 5.87
N GLU A 249 -26.18 0.97 7.15
CA GLU A 249 -27.49 0.67 7.73
C GLU A 249 -28.53 1.78 7.46
N LEU A 250 -28.19 3.05 7.72
CA LEU A 250 -29.07 4.19 7.43
C LEU A 250 -29.41 4.35 5.94
N ILE A 251 -28.53 3.92 5.03
CA ILE A 251 -28.78 3.95 3.58
C ILE A 251 -29.61 2.73 3.14
N ASP A 252 -29.47 1.61 3.85
CA ASP A 252 -30.17 0.35 3.61
C ASP A 252 -31.63 0.38 4.10
N GLU A 253 -31.88 0.97 5.28
CA GLU A 253 -33.23 1.22 5.81
C GLU A 253 -34.10 2.07 4.86
N LEU A 254 -33.46 2.91 4.04
CA LEU A 254 -34.12 3.72 3.01
C LEU A 254 -34.33 2.98 1.68
N GLY A 255 -33.94 1.70 1.59
CA GLY A 255 -34.09 0.87 0.40
C GLY A 255 -33.20 1.30 -0.77
N LEU A 256 -32.07 1.99 -0.51
CA LEU A 256 -31.26 2.61 -1.56
C LEU A 256 -30.22 1.67 -2.21
N ARG A 257 -30.14 0.39 -1.83
CA ARG A 257 -29.32 -0.60 -2.56
C ARG A 257 -29.75 -0.69 -4.03
N GLY A 258 -28.78 -0.70 -4.95
CA GLY A 258 -29.04 -0.68 -6.39
C GLY A 258 -29.57 0.65 -6.93
N TYR A 259 -29.86 1.64 -6.08
CA TYR A 259 -30.31 2.97 -6.52
C TYR A 259 -29.23 3.65 -7.38
N ARG A 260 -29.65 4.27 -8.48
CA ARG A 260 -28.76 4.67 -9.57
C ARG A 260 -29.08 6.07 -10.08
N ILE A 261 -28.04 6.89 -10.21
CA ILE A 261 -28.06 8.14 -10.96
C ILE A 261 -27.09 7.98 -12.12
N ARG A 262 -27.65 7.80 -13.33
CA ARG A 262 -26.90 7.65 -14.59
C ARG A 262 -25.82 6.56 -14.47
N SER A 263 -24.53 6.91 -14.47
CA SER A 263 -23.41 5.96 -14.40
C SER A 263 -22.95 5.58 -12.98
N ALA A 264 -23.55 6.17 -11.95
CA ALA A 264 -23.25 5.88 -10.55
C ALA A 264 -24.39 5.09 -9.88
N CYS A 265 -24.06 4.06 -9.10
CA CYS A 265 -25.04 3.30 -8.31
C CYS A 265 -24.56 2.98 -6.89
N VAL A 266 -25.52 2.84 -5.97
CA VAL A 266 -25.29 2.28 -4.65
C VAL A 266 -25.09 0.77 -4.78
N SER A 267 -24.04 0.25 -4.17
CA SER A 267 -23.74 -1.18 -4.23
C SER A 267 -24.82 -2.02 -3.54
N ASP A 268 -25.38 -2.98 -4.27
CA ASP A 268 -26.26 -4.02 -3.71
C ASP A 268 -25.62 -4.80 -2.56
N LYS A 269 -24.28 -4.85 -2.54
CA LYS A 269 -23.50 -5.60 -1.56
C LYS A 269 -23.25 -4.84 -0.26
N HIS A 270 -22.99 -3.54 -0.35
CA HIS A 270 -22.75 -2.70 0.83
C HIS A 270 -23.21 -1.26 0.57
N ALA A 271 -24.33 -0.85 1.17
CA ALA A 271 -25.01 0.41 0.87
C ALA A 271 -24.16 1.69 1.05
N ASN A 272 -23.14 1.69 1.93
CA ASN A 272 -22.17 2.80 2.05
C ASN A 272 -21.09 2.84 0.93
N PHE A 273 -21.18 2.02 -0.12
CA PHE A 273 -20.26 2.05 -1.27
C PHE A 273 -21.02 2.49 -2.51
N ILE A 274 -20.58 3.58 -3.14
CA ILE A 274 -21.02 3.95 -4.50
C ILE A 274 -20.03 3.37 -5.50
N GLN A 275 -20.55 2.67 -6.51
CA GLN A 275 -19.82 2.17 -7.66
C GLN A 275 -20.09 3.06 -8.89
N SER A 276 -19.11 3.15 -9.79
CA SER A 276 -19.27 3.75 -11.11
C SER A 276 -19.16 2.68 -12.21
N ASP A 277 -19.90 2.86 -13.30
CA ASP A 277 -19.74 2.05 -14.52
C ASP A 277 -18.44 2.40 -15.25
N GLU A 278 -17.98 1.52 -16.13
CA GLU A 278 -16.82 1.81 -17.00
C GLU A 278 -17.16 2.93 -18.00
N GLY A 279 -16.31 3.97 -18.05
CA GLY A 279 -16.59 5.18 -18.82
C GLY A 279 -17.61 6.12 -18.16
N GLY A 280 -17.92 5.92 -16.87
CA GLY A 280 -18.82 6.77 -16.10
C GLY A 280 -18.30 8.19 -15.81
N SER A 281 -19.09 8.92 -15.03
CA SER A 281 -18.87 10.31 -14.64
C SER A 281 -18.60 10.43 -13.15
N ALA A 282 -17.64 11.28 -12.77
CA ALA A 282 -17.41 11.64 -11.38
C ALA A 282 -18.47 12.62 -10.84
N ASP A 283 -19.00 13.49 -11.72
CA ASP A 283 -20.09 14.39 -11.37
C ASP A 283 -21.40 13.59 -11.06
N ASP A 284 -21.67 12.46 -11.75
CA ASP A 284 -22.74 11.50 -11.40
C ASP A 284 -22.59 10.92 -9.98
N VAL A 285 -21.36 10.51 -9.62
CA VAL A 285 -21.06 9.95 -8.29
C VAL A 285 -21.31 10.98 -7.20
N VAL A 286 -20.94 12.25 -7.41
CA VAL A 286 -21.20 13.33 -6.45
C VAL A 286 -22.69 13.68 -6.35
N GLU A 287 -23.44 13.63 -7.44
CA GLU A 287 -24.90 13.81 -7.41
C GLU A 287 -25.57 12.73 -6.54
N LEU A 288 -25.13 11.47 -6.67
CA LEU A 288 -25.60 10.36 -5.84
C LEU A 288 -25.17 10.50 -4.37
N MET A 289 -23.96 11.00 -4.08
CA MET A 289 -23.53 11.33 -2.71
C MET A 289 -24.46 12.38 -2.07
N THR A 290 -24.75 13.47 -2.76
CA THR A 290 -25.64 14.54 -2.29
C THR A 290 -27.06 14.00 -2.06
N PHE A 291 -27.60 13.22 -2.99
CA PHE A 291 -28.93 12.60 -2.87
C PHE A 291 -29.04 11.70 -1.64
N ILE A 292 -28.08 10.79 -1.43
CA ILE A 292 -28.09 9.87 -0.29
C ILE A 292 -28.02 10.65 1.04
N ARG A 293 -27.12 11.64 1.12
CA ARG A 293 -26.98 12.49 2.31
C ARG A 293 -28.28 13.24 2.63
N GLN A 294 -28.93 13.82 1.62
CA GLN A 294 -30.24 14.46 1.78
C GLN A 294 -31.28 13.48 2.31
N ARG A 295 -31.43 12.30 1.67
CA ARG A 295 -32.42 11.29 2.05
C ARG A 295 -32.25 10.78 3.48
N VAL A 296 -31.01 10.60 3.95
CA VAL A 296 -30.71 10.21 5.35
C VAL A 296 -30.99 11.36 6.32
N SER A 297 -30.67 12.61 5.96
CA SER A 297 -31.00 13.78 6.77
C SER A 297 -32.52 14.01 6.88
N GLU A 298 -33.29 13.73 5.83
CA GLU A 298 -34.75 13.85 5.81
C GLU A 298 -35.44 12.79 6.69
N ALA A 299 -34.96 11.54 6.66
CA ALA A 299 -35.61 10.42 7.33
C ALA A 299 -35.17 10.22 8.78
N HIS A 300 -33.89 10.44 9.10
CA HIS A 300 -33.31 10.17 10.41
C HIS A 300 -32.86 11.43 11.17
N GLY A 301 -32.85 12.60 10.52
CA GLY A 301 -32.30 13.84 11.08
C GLY A 301 -30.78 13.85 11.19
N ILE A 302 -30.09 12.92 10.52
CA ILE A 302 -28.64 12.71 10.62
C ILE A 302 -27.93 13.28 9.38
N ASP A 303 -26.99 14.20 9.60
CA ASP A 303 -26.12 14.73 8.55
C ASP A 303 -24.91 13.81 8.29
N LEU A 304 -24.92 13.09 7.16
CA LEU A 304 -23.79 12.24 6.77
C LEU A 304 -22.59 13.07 6.27
N ARG A 305 -21.39 12.71 6.74
CA ARG A 305 -20.11 13.34 6.38
C ARG A 305 -19.33 12.40 5.47
N SER A 306 -18.81 12.88 4.35
CA SER A 306 -18.04 12.04 3.43
C SER A 306 -16.59 11.84 3.89
N GLU A 307 -16.11 10.58 3.86
CA GLU A 307 -14.70 10.22 4.06
C GLU A 307 -13.85 10.54 2.82
N ILE A 308 -14.47 10.64 1.65
CA ILE A 308 -13.82 10.81 0.35
C ILE A 308 -13.22 12.21 0.21
N ARG A 309 -12.04 12.28 -0.42
CA ARG A 309 -11.45 13.54 -0.89
C ARG A 309 -12.05 13.93 -2.24
N LEU A 310 -12.75 15.05 -2.28
CA LEU A 310 -13.26 15.66 -3.52
C LEU A 310 -12.21 16.64 -4.07
N VAL A 311 -11.87 16.48 -5.34
CA VAL A 311 -10.80 17.22 -6.03
C VAL A 311 -11.35 17.84 -7.32
N GLY A 312 -11.13 19.14 -7.53
CA GLY A 312 -11.62 19.87 -8.71
C GLY A 312 -13.11 20.27 -8.68
N PHE A 313 -13.90 19.70 -7.77
CA PHE A 313 -15.29 20.08 -7.54
C PHE A 313 -15.42 21.46 -6.87
N PRO A 314 -16.44 22.27 -7.21
CA PRO A 314 -16.74 23.51 -6.50
C PRO A 314 -16.98 23.29 -5.00
N THR A 315 -16.63 24.28 -4.16
CA THR A 315 -16.78 24.21 -2.70
C THR A 315 -18.24 23.99 -2.26
N ALA A 316 -19.22 24.58 -2.97
CA ALA A 316 -20.64 24.37 -2.72
C ALA A 316 -21.05 22.91 -2.95
N VAL A 317 -20.88 22.40 -4.18
CA VAL A 317 -21.12 21.00 -4.58
C VAL A 317 -20.44 20.01 -3.63
N SER A 318 -19.20 20.30 -3.24
CA SER A 318 -18.46 19.43 -2.32
C SER A 318 -19.05 19.42 -0.90
N SER A 319 -19.54 20.58 -0.43
CA SER A 319 -20.23 20.71 0.87
C SER A 319 -21.65 20.12 0.84
N GLU A 320 -22.31 20.11 -0.32
CA GLU A 320 -23.60 19.44 -0.55
C GLU A 320 -23.44 17.91 -0.50
N ALA A 321 -22.36 17.38 -1.04
CA ALA A 321 -21.96 15.97 -0.92
C ALA A 321 -21.36 15.60 0.46
N GLY A 322 -21.40 16.50 1.44
CA GLY A 322 -20.96 16.24 2.82
C GLY A 322 -19.45 16.21 3.03
N ALA A 323 -18.63 16.64 2.07
CA ALA A 323 -17.19 16.75 2.25
C ALA A 323 -16.85 17.98 3.10
N GLN A 324 -16.10 17.78 4.19
CA GLN A 324 -15.69 18.89 5.05
C GLN A 324 -14.59 19.75 4.41
N ILE A 325 -14.71 21.08 4.54
CA ILE A 325 -13.60 22.01 4.36
C ILE A 325 -12.57 21.72 5.46
N LEU A 326 -11.33 21.42 5.07
CA LEU A 326 -10.20 21.49 6.00
C LEU A 326 -9.94 22.96 6.32
N LYS A 327 -10.53 23.47 7.40
CA LYS A 327 -9.98 24.67 8.03
C LYS A 327 -8.59 24.29 8.57
N PRO A 328 -7.54 25.06 8.29
CA PRO A 328 -6.27 24.84 8.98
C PRO A 328 -6.53 24.95 10.50
N SER A 329 -6.06 23.96 11.26
CA SER A 329 -5.90 24.09 12.70
C SER A 329 -4.97 25.28 12.98
N ASN A 330 -5.25 26.05 14.03
CA ASN A 330 -4.40 27.19 14.38
C ASN A 330 -2.96 26.68 14.60
N SER A 331 -2.00 27.30 13.90
CA SER A 331 -0.65 26.80 13.66
C SER A 331 0.24 26.82 14.92
N ASN A 332 0.07 25.78 15.73
CA ASN A 332 0.91 25.36 16.85
C ASN A 332 0.88 23.82 16.94
N SER A 333 1.02 23.13 15.80
CA SER A 333 1.07 21.66 15.80
C SER A 333 2.48 21.17 16.17
N GLN A 334 2.57 20.00 16.80
CA GLN A 334 3.87 19.38 17.11
C GLN A 334 4.62 18.99 15.82
N LEU A 335 3.87 18.73 14.75
CA LEU A 335 4.34 18.59 13.38
C LEU A 335 5.14 19.82 12.89
N ASP A 336 4.65 21.05 13.08
CA ASP A 336 5.35 22.29 12.68
C ASP A 336 6.72 22.39 13.38
N ALA A 337 6.76 22.06 14.67
CA ALA A 337 7.98 22.06 15.48
C ALA A 337 8.99 21.00 15.02
N ALA A 338 8.53 19.84 14.54
CA ALA A 338 9.40 18.79 13.98
C ALA A 338 10.09 19.21 12.67
N PHE A 339 9.57 20.23 11.97
CA PHE A 339 10.25 20.90 10.84
C PHE A 339 11.12 22.10 11.26
N GLY A 340 11.18 22.43 12.56
CA GLY A 340 11.87 23.62 13.07
C GLY A 340 11.15 24.94 12.77
N VAL A 341 9.88 24.90 12.35
CA VAL A 341 9.11 26.09 11.94
C VAL A 341 8.54 26.79 13.17
N SER A 342 9.35 27.66 13.79
CA SER A 342 8.85 28.58 14.82
C SER A 342 8.02 29.69 14.17
N THR A 343 6.72 29.70 14.43
CA THR A 343 5.75 30.71 13.98
C THR A 343 5.82 32.01 14.82
N SER A 344 7.01 32.59 14.92
CA SER A 344 7.27 33.84 15.67
C SER A 344 7.66 34.99 14.72
N PRO A 345 6.75 35.92 14.36
CA PRO A 345 7.05 37.05 13.50
C PRO A 345 7.60 38.26 14.27
N ASP A 346 8.71 38.08 15.00
CA ASP A 346 9.53 39.21 15.48
C ASP A 346 11.02 38.84 15.53
N SER A 347 11.84 39.83 15.85
CA SER A 347 13.26 39.92 15.52
C SER A 347 14.17 39.81 16.74
N SER A 348 15.44 39.49 16.46
CA SER A 348 16.60 39.37 17.37
C SER A 348 16.84 38.02 18.06
N LEU A 349 18.01 37.45 17.74
CA LEU A 349 18.89 36.55 18.50
C LEU A 349 18.27 35.34 19.27
N PRO A 350 18.54 34.09 18.86
CA PRO A 350 18.13 32.91 19.62
C PRO A 350 18.99 32.73 20.89
N VAL A 351 18.33 32.75 22.05
CA VAL A 351 18.88 32.23 23.31
C VAL A 351 18.35 30.80 23.50
N PRO A 352 19.19 29.80 23.78
CA PRO A 352 18.73 28.42 23.96
C PRO A 352 17.95 28.26 25.26
N VAL A 353 16.64 28.00 25.17
CA VAL A 353 15.81 27.65 26.32
C VAL A 353 15.97 26.17 26.62
N ILE A 354 16.79 25.85 27.63
CA ILE A 354 16.90 24.49 28.18
C ILE A 354 15.64 24.22 29.02
N SER A 355 14.82 23.26 28.58
CA SER A 355 13.53 22.93 29.21
C SER A 355 13.56 21.56 29.90
N GLU A 356 14.29 21.46 31.01
CA GLU A 356 14.12 20.35 31.95
C GLU A 356 13.88 20.88 33.37
N LYS A 357 12.94 20.26 34.10
CA LYS A 357 12.70 20.54 35.50
C LYS A 357 13.73 19.80 36.36
N LEU A 358 14.84 20.46 36.68
CA LEU A 358 15.74 20.04 37.74
C LEU A 358 14.96 19.92 39.06
N SER A 359 15.29 18.93 39.89
CA SER A 359 14.69 18.77 41.22
C SER A 359 15.25 19.79 42.21
N GLU A 360 14.50 20.05 43.28
CA GLU A 360 14.93 20.93 44.40
C GLU A 360 16.28 20.50 44.97
N ASP A 361 16.57 19.18 45.01
CA ASP A 361 17.82 18.63 45.54
C ASP A 361 19.05 19.06 44.71
N VAL A 362 18.94 19.06 43.37
CA VAL A 362 20.02 19.52 42.47
C VAL A 362 20.16 21.04 42.50
N LEU A 363 19.06 21.77 42.74
CA LEU A 363 19.10 23.22 43.00
C LEU A 363 19.72 23.57 44.36
N ALA A 364 19.78 22.64 45.30
CA ALA A 364 20.53 22.80 46.55
C ALA A 364 22.04 22.61 46.33
N GLU A 365 22.48 21.52 45.67
CA GLU A 365 23.90 21.31 45.32
C GLU A 365 24.45 22.46 44.47
N LEU A 366 23.69 22.95 43.48
CA LEU A 366 24.09 24.08 42.63
C LEU A 366 24.14 25.43 43.35
N ARG A 367 23.55 25.57 44.55
CA ARG A 367 23.73 26.76 45.40
C ARG A 367 25.02 26.67 46.22
N ASP A 368 25.21 25.54 46.89
CA ASP A 368 26.39 25.30 47.74
C ASP A 368 27.71 25.40 46.92
N ALA A 369 27.66 24.97 45.65
CA ALA A 369 28.78 25.06 44.72
C ALA A 369 29.16 26.48 44.24
N PHE A 370 28.35 27.52 44.50
CA PHE A 370 28.54 28.86 43.92
C PHE A 370 28.57 30.04 44.92
N GLU A 371 28.44 29.82 46.23
CA GLU A 371 28.66 30.88 47.25
C GLU A 371 30.16 31.13 47.50
N GLY A 372 30.87 31.60 46.45
CA GLY A 372 32.35 31.69 46.43
C GLY A 372 32.93 32.85 45.62
N ASN A 373 32.58 34.10 45.97
CA ASN A 373 33.25 35.36 45.62
C ASN A 373 34.04 35.44 44.27
N ALA A 374 33.38 35.94 43.22
CA ALA A 374 34.07 36.62 42.11
C ALA A 374 33.20 37.74 41.50
N THR A 375 33.70 38.98 41.51
CA THR A 375 33.28 40.03 40.57
C THR A 375 34.44 40.34 39.64
N PRO A 376 34.17 40.64 38.36
CA PRO A 376 34.54 41.97 37.90
C PRO A 376 33.62 42.61 36.83
N ILE A 377 33.45 43.93 36.99
CA ILE A 377 33.46 44.98 35.95
C ILE A 377 32.40 44.92 34.82
N SER A 378 31.68 46.04 34.67
CA SER A 378 30.86 46.37 33.49
C SER A 378 31.46 47.54 32.70
N ILE A 379 31.39 47.49 31.36
CA ILE A 379 31.83 48.59 30.47
C ILE A 379 30.82 48.80 29.33
N PHE A 380 29.85 49.69 29.55
CA PHE A 380 29.62 50.91 28.74
C PHE A 380 28.38 51.64 29.29
N ARG A 381 28.39 52.98 29.22
CA ARG A 381 27.43 53.84 29.94
C ARG A 381 26.66 54.75 28.99
N GLY A 382 25.37 54.95 29.26
CA GLY A 382 24.63 56.10 28.72
C GLY A 382 25.19 57.43 29.26
N PRO A 383 24.95 58.57 28.57
CA PRO A 383 25.64 59.81 28.86
C PRO A 383 25.05 60.60 30.04
N LYS A 384 25.91 61.11 30.94
CA LYS A 384 25.98 62.54 31.31
C LYS A 384 27.07 62.87 32.35
N GLN A 385 27.77 63.98 32.08
CA GLN A 385 28.31 65.01 32.99
C GLN A 385 29.46 64.70 34.00
N ASP A 386 30.63 65.24 33.64
CA ASP A 386 31.41 66.29 34.35
C ASP A 386 32.27 66.00 35.62
N MET A 387 33.51 66.54 35.56
CA MET A 387 34.49 66.90 36.60
C MET A 387 35.47 65.86 37.23
N HIS A 388 36.77 66.11 36.99
CA HIS A 388 37.94 66.22 37.91
C HIS A 388 38.22 65.23 39.08
N VAL A 389 39.47 64.92 39.50
CA VAL A 389 40.85 64.88 38.90
C VAL A 389 41.85 64.29 39.95
N VAL A 390 43.11 63.93 39.58
CA VAL A 390 44.21 63.30 40.40
C VAL A 390 44.00 61.77 40.66
N GLU A 391 44.89 60.80 40.33
CA GLU A 391 46.30 60.47 40.73
C GLU A 391 46.42 59.90 42.18
N TYR A 392 47.31 58.97 42.60
CA TYR A 392 48.62 58.45 42.11
C TYR A 392 48.92 57.01 42.66
N GLU A 393 49.67 56.14 41.92
CA GLU A 393 50.70 55.10 42.33
C GLU A 393 50.49 54.09 43.52
N LEU A 394 51.26 53.00 43.79
CA LEU A 394 52.43 52.26 43.22
C LEU A 394 52.53 50.80 43.81
N ASP A 395 53.18 49.84 43.10
CA ASP A 395 53.98 48.65 43.60
C ASP A 395 53.37 47.58 44.60
N ASP A 396 53.85 46.33 44.82
CA ASP A 396 54.94 45.50 44.21
C ASP A 396 54.82 43.93 44.43
N LYS A 397 55.33 43.14 43.45
CA LYS A 397 56.21 41.91 43.51
C LYS A 397 55.95 40.52 44.22
N PHE A 398 56.40 39.45 43.51
CA PHE A 398 57.02 38.11 43.86
C PHE A 398 56.26 36.85 44.47
N GLU A 399 55.89 35.90 43.58
CA GLU A 399 56.32 34.46 43.43
C GLU A 399 56.14 33.29 44.48
N PRO A 400 56.21 31.97 44.05
CA PRO A 400 55.58 30.81 44.73
C PRO A 400 56.48 29.56 45.05
N ILE A 401 55.89 28.45 45.60
CA ILE A 401 56.53 27.15 45.93
C ILE A 401 55.61 25.92 45.61
N VAL A 402 56.18 24.69 45.51
CA VAL A 402 55.59 23.39 45.02
C VAL A 402 55.82 22.21 46.01
N LYS A 403 54.97 21.14 46.00
CA LYS A 403 55.21 19.66 46.29
C LYS A 403 53.98 18.90 46.87
N ASP A 404 53.81 17.55 46.91
CA ASP A 404 54.27 16.35 46.12
C ASP A 404 53.63 15.00 46.67
N SER A 405 53.82 13.86 45.97
CA SER A 405 54.00 12.44 46.45
C SER A 405 52.87 11.37 46.68
N THR A 406 53.00 10.21 45.97
CA THR A 406 52.87 8.75 46.39
C THR A 406 51.51 8.08 46.80
N SER A 407 51.24 6.74 46.65
CA SER A 407 51.82 5.59 45.86
C SER A 407 51.12 4.19 46.09
N PHE A 408 51.29 3.21 45.16
CA PHE A 408 51.23 1.71 45.31
C PHE A 408 49.86 0.97 45.53
N LEU A 409 49.60 -0.33 45.20
CA LEU A 409 50.38 -1.46 44.60
C LEU A 409 49.48 -2.60 43.96
N ASP A 410 50.01 -3.28 42.93
CA ASP A 410 49.76 -4.54 42.14
C ASP A 410 48.84 -5.72 42.66
N ALA A 411 48.52 -6.83 41.94
CA ALA A 411 49.22 -7.58 40.86
C ALA A 411 48.37 -8.54 39.96
N ASP A 412 49.03 -9.17 38.96
CA ASP A 412 48.56 -10.15 37.94
C ASP A 412 49.56 -11.38 37.89
N VAL A 413 49.68 -12.38 36.99
CA VAL A 413 49.20 -12.79 35.63
C VAL A 413 49.45 -14.33 35.44
N PRO A 414 48.78 -15.11 34.55
CA PRO A 414 49.35 -15.46 33.22
C PRO A 414 48.30 -15.77 32.10
N ALA A 415 48.61 -16.64 31.11
CA ALA A 415 47.89 -16.76 29.81
C ALA A 415 47.99 -18.17 29.13
N VAL A 416 47.96 -18.20 27.77
CA VAL A 416 48.09 -19.32 26.78
C VAL A 416 46.84 -20.22 26.58
N ILE A 417 46.15 -20.20 25.42
CA ILE A 417 46.28 -21.07 24.21
C ILE A 417 45.14 -20.65 23.24
N GLU A 418 45.17 -20.68 21.89
CA GLU A 418 46.20 -20.65 20.82
C GLU A 418 45.48 -20.31 19.47
N THR A 419 46.00 -20.64 18.26
CA THR A 419 45.35 -20.31 16.95
C THR A 419 45.60 -21.36 15.85
N PRO A 420 44.79 -21.39 14.77
CA PRO A 420 45.36 -21.52 13.43
C PRO A 420 44.86 -20.43 12.43
N LYS A 421 45.64 -20.22 11.35
CA LYS A 421 45.35 -19.28 10.25
C LYS A 421 45.06 -20.03 8.94
N THR A 422 44.28 -19.39 8.06
CA THR A 422 44.44 -19.52 6.59
C THR A 422 44.02 -18.23 5.89
N GLU A 423 44.31 -18.13 4.59
CA GLU A 423 44.51 -16.85 3.86
C GLU A 423 43.25 -16.28 3.18
N PRO A 424 43.22 -14.96 2.89
CA PRO A 424 42.09 -14.30 2.23
C PRO A 424 42.08 -14.53 0.71
N VAL A 425 40.90 -14.80 0.15
CA VAL A 425 40.65 -14.82 -1.29
C VAL A 425 39.80 -13.61 -1.67
N VAL A 426 40.28 -12.83 -2.65
CA VAL A 426 39.51 -11.75 -3.29
C VAL A 426 38.87 -12.31 -4.56
N PRO A 427 37.57 -12.03 -4.78
CA PRO A 427 37.14 -11.67 -6.12
C PRO A 427 36.32 -10.37 -6.18
N ASP A 428 36.32 -9.82 -7.38
CA ASP A 428 35.76 -8.56 -7.89
C ASP A 428 34.44 -7.99 -7.34
N SER A 429 34.28 -6.70 -7.62
CA SER A 429 33.00 -6.01 -7.63
C SER A 429 32.02 -6.61 -8.66
N ASP A 430 30.79 -6.91 -8.24
CA ASP A 430 29.66 -6.81 -9.16
C ASP A 430 28.37 -6.30 -8.47
N ASN A 431 27.53 -5.69 -9.29
CA ASN A 431 26.36 -4.87 -9.01
C ASN A 431 25.27 -5.63 -8.20
N PRO A 432 24.66 -5.05 -7.15
CA PRO A 432 23.56 -5.70 -6.41
C PRO A 432 22.39 -6.04 -7.34
N LYS A 433 22.19 -7.34 -7.57
CA LYS A 433 21.21 -7.85 -8.53
C LYS A 433 19.79 -7.45 -8.13
N ARG A 434 19.15 -6.67 -9.00
CA ARG A 434 17.78 -6.17 -8.87
C ARG A 434 16.80 -7.34 -8.94
N VAL A 435 16.36 -7.86 -7.80
CA VAL A 435 15.32 -8.89 -7.73
C VAL A 435 13.98 -8.27 -8.15
N VAL A 436 13.61 -8.48 -9.41
CA VAL A 436 12.29 -8.10 -9.93
C VAL A 436 11.35 -9.28 -9.69
N ILE A 437 10.57 -9.22 -8.62
CA ILE A 437 9.45 -10.15 -8.42
C ILE A 437 8.37 -9.77 -9.44
N VAL A 438 8.25 -10.56 -10.51
CA VAL A 438 7.12 -10.47 -11.45
C VAL A 438 5.99 -11.33 -10.88
N ASP A 439 5.09 -10.68 -10.15
CA ASP A 439 3.89 -11.30 -9.60
C ASP A 439 2.74 -11.16 -10.61
N GLU A 440 2.29 -12.29 -11.17
CA GLU A 440 1.20 -12.31 -12.18
C GLU A 440 -0.21 -12.26 -11.56
N GLU A 441 -0.37 -12.33 -10.23
CA GLU A 441 -1.68 -12.11 -9.58
C GLU A 441 -2.14 -10.64 -9.64
N LEU A 442 -1.31 -9.72 -10.15
CA LEU A 442 -1.58 -8.28 -10.18
C LEU A 442 -2.55 -7.82 -11.29
N ARG A 443 -3.22 -8.75 -11.99
CA ARG A 443 -4.40 -8.43 -12.84
C ARG A 443 -5.66 -8.36 -11.99
N LEU A 444 -6.18 -7.14 -11.83
CA LEU A 444 -7.59 -6.92 -11.48
C LEU A 444 -8.48 -7.67 -12.49
N PRO A 445 -9.50 -8.45 -12.06
CA PRO A 445 -10.35 -9.19 -12.99
C PRO A 445 -11.16 -8.27 -13.89
N THR A 446 -10.75 -8.19 -15.16
CA THR A 446 -11.61 -7.82 -16.28
C THR A 446 -11.96 -9.10 -17.01
N ASP A 447 -13.13 -9.65 -16.73
CA ASP A 447 -14.03 -10.19 -17.78
C ASP A 447 -15.40 -10.57 -17.20
N SER A 448 -16.41 -10.46 -18.05
CA SER A 448 -17.80 -10.76 -17.75
C SER A 448 -18.24 -12.09 -18.35
N THR A 449 -18.83 -12.99 -17.55
CA THR A 449 -19.45 -14.22 -18.04
C THR A 449 -20.83 -14.45 -17.43
N PHE A 450 -21.85 -13.84 -18.03
CA PHE A 450 -23.21 -14.37 -18.02
C PHE A 450 -23.42 -15.21 -19.29
N PRO A 451 -24.01 -16.41 -19.22
CA PRO A 451 -24.36 -17.17 -20.41
C PRO A 451 -25.52 -16.48 -21.14
N ILE A 452 -25.37 -16.30 -22.46
CA ILE A 452 -26.46 -15.86 -23.33
C ILE A 452 -27.18 -17.10 -23.83
N ASP A 453 -28.42 -17.28 -23.40
CA ASP A 453 -29.28 -18.36 -23.89
C ASP A 453 -29.92 -17.97 -25.23
N ALA A 454 -30.09 -18.94 -26.13
CA ALA A 454 -30.38 -18.67 -27.54
C ALA A 454 -31.77 -19.18 -27.98
N GLN A 455 -32.71 -18.24 -28.16
CA GLN A 455 -33.91 -18.43 -28.99
C GLN A 455 -34.70 -17.12 -29.17
N THR A 456 -34.70 -16.54 -30.39
CA THR A 456 -35.93 -16.38 -31.22
C THR A 456 -35.71 -15.55 -32.48
N GLU A 457 -36.13 -16.16 -33.58
CA GLU A 457 -36.73 -15.60 -34.80
C GLU A 457 -37.62 -14.35 -34.58
N THR A 458 -37.86 -13.42 -35.53
CA THR A 458 -37.67 -13.42 -37.00
C THR A 458 -37.85 -12.02 -37.66
N VAL A 459 -37.47 -11.91 -38.96
CA VAL A 459 -38.21 -11.23 -40.06
C VAL A 459 -38.11 -9.69 -40.33
N ASN A 460 -37.61 -9.42 -41.55
CA ASN A 460 -37.98 -8.40 -42.56
C ASN A 460 -37.22 -7.07 -42.81
N ILE A 461 -37.13 -6.83 -44.13
CA ILE A 461 -36.53 -5.75 -44.94
C ILE A 461 -37.70 -4.79 -45.33
N ALA A 462 -37.54 -3.46 -45.48
CA ALA A 462 -37.09 -2.79 -46.71
C ALA A 462 -36.96 -1.25 -46.57
N PRO A 463 -36.27 -0.54 -47.50
CA PRO A 463 -35.94 0.89 -47.36
C PRO A 463 -36.66 1.87 -48.32
N THR A 464 -36.74 3.13 -47.92
CA THR A 464 -37.07 4.36 -48.70
C THR A 464 -36.66 5.59 -47.85
N SER A 465 -36.32 6.79 -48.33
CA SER A 465 -36.18 7.37 -49.69
C SER A 465 -35.02 8.38 -49.70
N ALA A 466 -34.56 8.82 -50.88
CA ALA A 466 -33.57 9.90 -51.02
C ALA A 466 -34.23 11.27 -51.31
N THR A 467 -33.52 12.36 -50.97
CA THR A 467 -33.84 13.73 -51.42
C THR A 467 -32.55 14.45 -51.83
N PHE A 468 -32.54 15.06 -53.01
CA PHE A 468 -31.45 15.91 -53.50
C PHE A 468 -31.68 17.38 -53.16
N VAL A 469 -30.60 18.12 -52.87
CA VAL A 469 -30.47 19.54 -53.20
C VAL A 469 -29.06 19.75 -53.77
N ILE A 470 -28.93 20.55 -54.83
CA ILE A 470 -27.68 20.91 -55.49
C ILE A 470 -27.48 22.42 -55.35
N ILE A 471 -26.24 22.86 -55.11
CA ILE A 471 -25.68 24.17 -55.49
C ILE A 471 -24.16 23.99 -55.57
N ASP A 472 -23.55 24.53 -56.62
CA ASP A 472 -22.10 24.56 -56.85
C ASP A 472 -21.40 25.64 -55.99
N ASP A 473 -20.10 25.50 -55.70
CA ASP A 473 -19.06 26.15 -56.53
C ASP A 473 -17.62 25.64 -56.18
N ALA A 474 -16.65 25.94 -57.04
CA ALA A 474 -15.35 25.28 -57.10
C ALA A 474 -14.25 25.94 -56.22
N ALA A 475 -13.82 25.27 -55.15
CA ALA A 475 -12.66 25.69 -54.34
C ALA A 475 -11.97 24.54 -53.53
N ALA A 476 -11.61 23.40 -54.16
CA ALA A 476 -11.04 22.25 -53.39
C ALA A 476 -9.92 21.40 -54.05
N ASP A 477 -9.64 21.53 -55.35
CA ASP A 477 -8.87 20.51 -56.12
C ASP A 477 -7.32 20.61 -56.07
N VAL A 478 -6.76 21.05 -54.94
CA VAL A 478 -5.28 21.12 -54.75
C VAL A 478 -4.77 20.27 -53.57
N GLU A 479 -5.59 19.97 -52.55
CA GLU A 479 -5.10 19.30 -51.32
C GLU A 479 -5.31 17.77 -51.24
N ARG A 480 -5.91 17.13 -52.25
CA ARG A 480 -6.31 15.70 -52.13
C ARG A 480 -5.24 14.65 -52.42
N GLU A 481 -4.14 14.97 -53.12
CA GLU A 481 -3.17 13.92 -53.51
C GLU A 481 -2.11 13.55 -52.44
N VAL A 482 -1.91 14.41 -51.43
CA VAL A 482 -0.85 14.22 -50.42
C VAL A 482 -1.30 13.35 -49.24
N SER A 483 -2.59 13.33 -48.92
CA SER A 483 -3.13 12.62 -47.73
C SER A 483 -3.13 11.10 -47.89
N PHE A 484 -3.49 10.58 -49.08
CA PHE A 484 -3.75 9.16 -49.29
C PHE A 484 -2.50 8.28 -49.11
N LYS A 485 -1.33 8.75 -49.58
CA LYS A 485 -0.05 8.02 -49.52
C LYS A 485 0.52 7.89 -48.09
N ARG A 486 0.04 8.66 -47.10
CA ARG A 486 0.44 8.50 -45.68
C ARG A 486 -0.38 7.47 -44.91
N SER A 487 -1.64 7.22 -45.29
CA SER A 487 -2.53 6.28 -44.59
C SER A 487 -2.07 4.82 -44.71
N MET A 488 -1.78 4.37 -45.94
CA MET A 488 -1.41 2.97 -46.23
C MET A 488 -0.13 2.51 -45.51
N ARG A 489 0.85 3.41 -45.31
CA ARG A 489 2.11 3.12 -44.61
C ARG A 489 1.95 2.97 -43.08
N LYS A 490 0.90 3.52 -42.46
CA LYS A 490 0.60 3.25 -41.04
C LYS A 490 -0.08 1.89 -40.85
N ARG A 491 -1.05 1.54 -41.71
CA ARG A 491 -1.77 0.26 -41.64
C ARG A 491 -0.86 -0.96 -41.87
N THR A 492 0.04 -0.89 -42.86
CA THR A 492 1.03 -1.96 -43.10
C THR A 492 2.02 -2.11 -41.94
N LYS A 493 2.50 -1.02 -41.32
CA LYS A 493 3.35 -1.13 -40.13
C LYS A 493 2.63 -1.79 -38.94
N PHE A 494 1.37 -1.41 -38.66
CA PHE A 494 0.59 -2.04 -37.58
C PHE A 494 0.38 -3.55 -37.81
N LEU A 495 0.08 -3.97 -39.04
CA LEU A 495 -0.04 -5.40 -39.39
C LEU A 495 1.28 -6.16 -39.20
N ILE A 496 2.42 -5.59 -39.61
CA ILE A 496 3.74 -6.22 -39.44
C ILE A 496 4.11 -6.32 -37.95
N THR A 497 3.92 -5.26 -37.16
CA THR A 497 4.20 -5.30 -35.72
C THR A 497 3.27 -6.25 -34.98
N GLY A 498 1.97 -6.27 -35.29
CA GLY A 498 1.01 -7.21 -34.71
C GLY A 498 1.35 -8.67 -35.04
N SER A 499 1.71 -8.96 -36.30
CA SER A 499 2.15 -10.29 -36.73
C SER A 499 3.45 -10.73 -36.02
N ALA A 500 4.40 -9.82 -35.79
CA ALA A 500 5.62 -10.11 -35.05
C ALA A 500 5.34 -10.46 -33.58
N VAL A 501 4.47 -9.69 -32.90
CA VAL A 501 4.06 -9.97 -31.52
C VAL A 501 3.31 -11.31 -31.43
N PHE A 502 2.39 -11.59 -32.35
CA PHE A 502 1.67 -12.87 -32.39
C PHE A 502 2.60 -14.06 -32.66
N GLY A 503 3.61 -13.88 -33.52
CA GLY A 503 4.65 -14.86 -33.79
C GLY A 503 5.52 -15.15 -32.56
N VAL A 504 5.90 -14.14 -31.79
CA VAL A 504 6.63 -14.31 -30.52
C VAL A 504 5.77 -15.03 -29.48
N ILE A 505 4.49 -14.67 -29.32
CA ILE A 505 3.57 -15.35 -28.39
C ILE A 505 3.39 -16.82 -28.79
N SER A 506 3.20 -17.10 -30.08
CA SER A 506 3.09 -18.46 -30.61
C SER A 506 4.37 -19.27 -30.42
N LEU A 507 5.55 -18.67 -30.62
CA LEU A 507 6.84 -19.30 -30.36
C LEU A 507 7.03 -19.63 -28.87
N VAL A 508 6.66 -18.71 -27.98
CA VAL A 508 6.69 -18.94 -26.52
C VAL A 508 5.75 -20.08 -26.14
N LEU A 509 4.52 -20.11 -26.65
CA LEU A 509 3.57 -21.21 -26.40
C LEU A 509 4.08 -22.56 -26.94
N ILE A 510 4.72 -22.58 -28.11
CA ILE A 510 5.35 -23.79 -28.67
C ILE A 510 6.53 -24.27 -27.81
N VAL A 511 7.33 -23.36 -27.25
CA VAL A 511 8.43 -23.69 -26.32
C VAL A 511 7.88 -24.17 -24.97
N LEU A 512 6.80 -23.57 -24.47
CA LEU A 512 6.12 -23.96 -23.23
C LEU A 512 5.46 -25.35 -23.33
N ALA A 513 4.94 -25.71 -24.52
CA ALA A 513 4.40 -27.04 -24.82
C ALA A 513 5.48 -28.05 -25.30
N SER A 514 6.75 -27.67 -25.29
CA SER A 514 7.86 -28.50 -25.78
C SER A 514 8.35 -29.50 -24.72
N PRO A 515 8.85 -30.70 -25.11
CA PRO A 515 9.56 -31.61 -24.20
C PRO A 515 10.79 -31.03 -23.48
N ILE A 516 11.21 -29.81 -23.81
CA ILE A 516 12.21 -29.03 -23.04
C ILE A 516 11.73 -28.84 -21.59
N ILE A 517 10.44 -28.54 -21.41
CA ILE A 517 9.75 -28.33 -20.12
C ILE A 517 8.96 -29.59 -19.74
N ALA A 518 9.61 -30.75 -19.84
CA ALA A 518 9.06 -32.01 -19.34
C ALA A 518 9.24 -32.14 -17.82
N VAL A 519 8.36 -32.91 -17.18
CA VAL A 519 8.52 -33.37 -15.79
C VAL A 519 9.78 -34.26 -15.71
N ARG A 520 10.72 -33.89 -14.84
CA ARG A 520 11.99 -34.61 -14.62
C ARG A 520 12.11 -35.19 -13.21
N GLU A 521 11.30 -34.67 -12.31
CA GLU A 521 11.39 -34.89 -10.87
C GLU A 521 9.97 -34.85 -10.30
N VAL A 522 9.66 -35.80 -9.43
CA VAL A 522 8.37 -35.90 -8.74
C VAL A 522 8.69 -36.10 -7.27
N GLU A 523 8.42 -35.06 -6.48
CA GLU A 523 8.55 -35.09 -5.03
C GLU A 523 7.21 -35.54 -4.42
N ILE A 524 7.24 -36.33 -3.36
CA ILE A 524 6.06 -37.00 -2.80
C ILE A 524 6.06 -36.82 -1.28
N GLU A 525 5.01 -36.21 -0.74
CA GLU A 525 4.80 -36.02 0.69
C GLU A 525 3.59 -36.82 1.18
N GLY A 526 3.70 -37.39 2.38
CA GLY A 526 2.57 -38.02 3.09
C GLY A 526 2.33 -39.51 2.82
N SER A 527 3.09 -40.17 1.95
CA SER A 527 2.91 -41.59 1.58
C SER A 527 3.44 -42.60 2.62
N LYS A 528 2.82 -42.70 3.80
CA LYS A 528 3.26 -43.57 4.91
C LYS A 528 2.60 -44.96 4.88
N TYR A 529 1.33 -45.06 4.49
CA TYR A 529 0.51 -46.28 4.52
C TYR A 529 -0.01 -46.74 3.15
N MET A 530 -0.19 -45.83 2.19
CA MET A 530 -0.67 -46.08 0.83
C MET A 530 0.20 -47.08 0.05
N ASN A 531 -0.40 -47.80 -0.91
CA ASN A 531 0.28 -48.76 -1.77
C ASN A 531 1.39 -48.11 -2.63
N LYS A 532 2.64 -48.52 -2.38
CA LYS A 532 3.83 -47.99 -3.05
C LYS A 532 3.93 -48.41 -4.52
N ASP A 533 3.40 -49.55 -4.91
CA ASP A 533 3.41 -49.98 -6.32
C ASP A 533 2.43 -49.14 -7.16
N LEU A 534 1.29 -48.75 -6.58
CA LEU A 534 0.35 -47.82 -7.20
C LEU A 534 1.00 -46.44 -7.38
N LEU A 535 1.63 -45.91 -6.33
CA LEU A 535 2.37 -44.64 -6.35
C LEU A 535 3.46 -44.62 -7.43
N ASN A 536 4.33 -45.62 -7.45
CA ASN A 536 5.38 -45.78 -8.46
C ASN A 536 4.80 -45.82 -9.89
N SER A 537 3.63 -46.44 -10.08
CA SER A 537 2.95 -46.50 -11.39
C SER A 537 2.38 -45.15 -11.86
N VAL A 538 2.05 -44.25 -10.93
CA VAL A 538 1.58 -42.90 -11.23
C VAL A 538 2.78 -41.97 -11.46
N GLU A 539 3.83 -42.08 -10.64
CA GLU A 539 5.10 -41.35 -10.82
C GLU A 539 5.69 -41.58 -12.22
N GLN A 540 5.85 -42.84 -12.64
CA GLN A 540 6.34 -43.18 -13.98
C GLN A 540 5.36 -42.81 -15.11
N SER A 541 4.08 -42.61 -14.82
CA SER A 541 3.12 -42.04 -15.78
C SER A 541 3.29 -40.52 -15.93
N LEU A 542 3.81 -39.81 -14.93
CA LEU A 542 3.97 -38.36 -14.94
C LEU A 542 5.32 -37.92 -15.54
N LEU A 543 6.40 -38.66 -15.25
CA LEU A 543 7.75 -38.38 -15.75
C LEU A 543 7.80 -38.31 -17.29
N GLY A 544 8.53 -37.33 -17.82
CA GLY A 544 8.72 -37.12 -19.26
C GLY A 544 7.56 -36.45 -20.01
N LYS A 545 6.37 -36.30 -19.41
CA LYS A 545 5.26 -35.52 -20.00
C LYS A 545 5.54 -34.00 -19.88
N PRO A 546 5.03 -33.13 -20.78
CA PRO A 546 5.20 -31.68 -20.66
C PRO A 546 4.48 -31.16 -19.42
N LEU A 547 5.16 -30.35 -18.60
CA LEU A 547 4.68 -29.87 -17.30
C LEU A 547 3.31 -29.16 -17.39
N LEU A 548 3.10 -28.38 -18.45
CA LEU A 548 1.86 -27.62 -18.69
C LEU A 548 0.70 -28.43 -19.30
N THR A 549 0.94 -29.68 -19.74
CA THR A 549 -0.09 -30.52 -20.39
C THR A 549 -0.22 -31.92 -19.80
N VAL A 550 0.39 -32.16 -18.63
CA VAL A 550 0.25 -33.42 -17.89
C VAL A 550 -1.09 -33.43 -17.16
N ASP A 551 -1.86 -34.51 -17.30
CA ASP A 551 -3.14 -34.63 -16.61
C ASP A 551 -2.93 -34.98 -15.13
N THR A 552 -2.92 -33.94 -14.30
CA THR A 552 -2.82 -34.04 -12.84
C THR A 552 -4.10 -34.53 -12.18
N ARG A 553 -5.25 -34.52 -12.88
CA ARG A 553 -6.54 -34.98 -12.34
C ARG A 553 -6.70 -36.49 -12.50
N GLU A 554 -6.34 -37.04 -13.65
CA GLU A 554 -6.25 -38.50 -13.86
C GLU A 554 -5.26 -39.12 -12.84
N ALA A 555 -4.11 -38.47 -12.66
CA ALA A 555 -3.09 -38.92 -11.71
C ALA A 555 -3.54 -38.83 -10.24
N ALA A 556 -4.21 -37.74 -9.83
CA ALA A 556 -4.76 -37.62 -8.48
C ALA A 556 -5.88 -38.64 -8.23
N SER A 557 -6.86 -38.76 -9.15
CA SER A 557 -7.97 -39.72 -9.02
C SER A 557 -7.48 -41.16 -8.88
N ARG A 558 -6.43 -41.54 -9.60
CA ARG A 558 -5.81 -42.89 -9.51
C ARG A 558 -5.04 -43.17 -8.22
N LEU A 559 -4.75 -42.14 -7.42
CA LEU A 559 -4.17 -42.28 -6.08
C LEU A 559 -5.28 -42.23 -5.01
N GLU A 560 -6.35 -41.47 -5.23
CA GLU A 560 -7.56 -41.45 -4.39
C GLU A 560 -8.39 -42.74 -4.47
N ASP A 561 -8.08 -43.64 -5.41
CA ASP A 561 -8.60 -45.02 -5.47
C ASP A 561 -8.04 -45.94 -4.34
N ASP A 562 -6.95 -45.56 -3.66
CA ASP A 562 -6.38 -46.35 -2.54
C ASP A 562 -7.20 -46.12 -1.23
N PRO A 563 -7.68 -47.18 -0.55
CA PRO A 563 -8.44 -47.05 0.70
C PRO A 563 -7.75 -46.26 1.82
N TRP A 564 -6.42 -46.14 1.82
CA TRP A 564 -5.67 -45.35 2.79
C TRP A 564 -5.64 -43.84 2.49
N VAL A 565 -6.12 -43.40 1.33
CA VAL A 565 -6.02 -42.01 0.90
C VAL A 565 -7.29 -41.22 1.24
N GLU A 566 -7.11 -40.01 1.76
CA GLU A 566 -8.20 -39.07 2.01
C GLU A 566 -8.39 -38.09 0.85
N THR A 567 -7.32 -37.40 0.44
CA THR A 567 -7.27 -36.51 -0.74
C THR A 567 -5.84 -36.43 -1.29
N VAL A 568 -5.70 -36.11 -2.59
CA VAL A 568 -4.41 -35.91 -3.25
C VAL A 568 -4.35 -34.55 -3.95
N ARG A 569 -3.21 -33.85 -3.82
CA ARG A 569 -2.97 -32.59 -4.52
C ARG A 569 -1.65 -32.64 -5.26
N ILE A 570 -1.71 -32.51 -6.58
CA ILE A 570 -0.52 -32.44 -7.43
C ILE A 570 -0.27 -30.97 -7.81
N ARG A 571 0.86 -30.42 -7.36
CA ARG A 571 1.31 -29.05 -7.68
C ARG A 571 2.42 -29.08 -8.71
N GLN A 572 2.51 -28.02 -9.52
CA GLN A 572 3.49 -27.89 -10.61
C GLN A 572 4.51 -26.80 -10.26
N PHE A 573 5.79 -27.14 -10.27
CA PHE A 573 6.90 -26.23 -9.99
C PHE A 573 7.80 -26.08 -11.21
N PHE A 574 7.82 -24.87 -11.78
CA PHE A 574 8.70 -24.56 -12.90
C PHE A 574 10.18 -24.59 -12.44
N PRO A 575 11.10 -25.13 -13.26
CA PRO A 575 10.91 -25.46 -14.68
C PRO A 575 10.53 -26.92 -14.98
N SER A 576 10.54 -27.86 -14.03
CA SER A 576 10.46 -29.29 -14.37
C SER A 576 10.00 -30.26 -13.28
N SER A 577 9.49 -29.78 -12.15
CA SER A 577 9.23 -30.64 -10.98
C SER A 577 7.73 -30.67 -10.62
N LEU A 578 7.23 -31.82 -10.16
CA LEU A 578 5.90 -31.96 -9.56
C LEU A 578 6.04 -32.25 -8.07
N LEU A 579 5.10 -31.77 -7.26
CA LEU A 579 4.92 -32.18 -5.87
C LEU A 579 3.57 -32.89 -5.74
N ILE A 580 3.56 -34.09 -5.18
CA ILE A 580 2.35 -34.86 -4.86
C ILE A 580 2.17 -34.82 -3.34
N GLU A 581 1.27 -33.97 -2.87
CA GLU A 581 0.85 -33.89 -1.47
C GLU A 581 -0.27 -34.93 -1.25
N ILE A 582 -0.04 -35.91 -0.38
CA ILE A 582 -1.00 -36.98 -0.07
C ILE A 582 -1.47 -36.85 1.37
N ALA A 583 -2.78 -36.68 1.57
CA ALA A 583 -3.40 -36.79 2.89
C ALA A 583 -3.87 -38.24 3.08
N GLU A 584 -3.27 -38.97 4.02
CA GLU A 584 -3.66 -40.34 4.36
C GLU A 584 -4.64 -40.39 5.53
N ARG A 585 -5.57 -41.35 5.46
CA ARG A 585 -6.57 -41.65 6.50
C ARG A 585 -5.89 -42.27 7.72
N VAL A 586 -6.22 -41.77 8.90
CA VAL A 586 -5.67 -42.28 10.16
C VAL A 586 -6.48 -43.50 10.62
N PRO A 587 -5.85 -44.67 10.84
CA PRO A 587 -6.52 -45.83 11.44
C PRO A 587 -6.81 -45.57 12.92
N VAL A 588 -8.06 -45.73 13.33
CA VAL A 588 -8.51 -45.46 14.72
C VAL A 588 -8.91 -46.73 15.44
N ALA A 589 -9.58 -47.65 14.74
CA ALA A 589 -10.21 -48.82 15.33
C ALA A 589 -10.21 -50.02 14.36
N TRP A 590 -10.64 -51.19 14.85
CA TRP A 590 -10.86 -52.36 14.01
C TRP A 590 -11.99 -53.25 14.53
N PHE A 591 -12.56 -54.08 13.65
CA PHE A 591 -13.58 -55.07 14.00
C PHE A 591 -13.36 -56.40 13.26
N ILE A 592 -14.01 -57.48 13.71
CA ILE A 592 -13.95 -58.79 13.05
C ILE A 592 -15.11 -58.93 12.07
N GLY A 593 -14.80 -59.29 10.82
CA GLY A 593 -15.78 -59.56 9.78
C GLY A 593 -16.50 -60.91 9.91
N VAL A 594 -17.61 -61.07 9.17
CA VAL A 594 -18.31 -62.37 9.01
C VAL A 594 -17.44 -63.47 8.38
N ASP A 595 -16.37 -63.06 7.69
CA ASP A 595 -15.29 -63.88 7.13
C ASP A 595 -14.14 -64.13 8.12
N ASN A 596 -14.31 -63.79 9.41
CA ASN A 596 -13.36 -63.97 10.51
C ASN A 596 -11.98 -63.30 10.30
N ARG A 597 -11.92 -62.22 9.52
CA ARG A 597 -10.74 -61.37 9.33
C ARG A 597 -10.92 -60.02 10.00
N ALA A 598 -9.83 -59.40 10.44
CA ALA A 598 -9.87 -58.05 10.99
C ALA A 598 -10.09 -57.02 9.88
N ARG A 599 -10.85 -55.97 10.15
CA ARG A 599 -11.01 -54.79 9.30
C ARG A 599 -10.61 -53.55 10.08
N ILE A 600 -9.58 -52.86 9.63
CA ILE A 600 -9.11 -51.59 10.20
C ILE A 600 -9.95 -50.46 9.60
N VAL A 601 -10.35 -49.47 10.42
CA VAL A 601 -11.21 -48.36 10.02
C VAL A 601 -10.70 -46.98 10.44
N ASP A 602 -11.05 -45.96 9.65
CA ASP A 602 -10.92 -44.54 10.01
C ASP A 602 -12.03 -44.08 10.99
N ALA A 603 -12.01 -42.81 11.39
CA ALA A 603 -13.01 -42.23 12.30
C ALA A 603 -14.42 -42.20 11.67
N GLU A 604 -14.51 -42.18 10.35
CA GLU A 604 -15.73 -42.18 9.54
C GLU A 604 -16.27 -43.61 9.30
N GLY A 605 -15.57 -44.65 9.75
CA GLY A 605 -15.96 -46.05 9.64
C GLY A 605 -15.66 -46.71 8.29
N ARG A 606 -14.85 -46.09 7.43
CA ARG A 606 -14.40 -46.69 6.16
C ARG A 606 -13.34 -47.74 6.43
N VAL A 607 -13.38 -48.86 5.70
CA VAL A 607 -12.40 -49.94 5.82
C VAL A 607 -11.13 -49.58 5.05
N LEU A 608 -10.02 -49.39 5.76
CA LEU A 608 -8.70 -49.05 5.22
C LEU A 608 -7.94 -50.33 4.79
N ALA A 609 -8.02 -51.39 5.60
CA ALA A 609 -7.38 -52.67 5.32
C ALA A 609 -8.16 -53.85 5.90
N VAL A 610 -7.88 -55.05 5.36
CA VAL A 610 -8.42 -56.33 5.83
C VAL A 610 -7.25 -57.28 6.11
N GLU A 611 -7.11 -57.73 7.35
CA GLU A 611 -5.93 -58.46 7.84
C GLU A 611 -6.29 -59.80 8.47
N ASP A 612 -5.39 -60.79 8.28
CA ASP A 612 -5.50 -62.12 8.88
C ASP A 612 -4.87 -62.14 10.29
N GLY A 613 -5.58 -61.56 11.26
CA GLY A 613 -5.10 -61.50 12.64
C GLY A 613 -6.02 -60.73 13.59
N GLN A 614 -5.43 -60.24 14.69
CA GLN A 614 -6.06 -59.30 15.63
C GLN A 614 -5.05 -58.17 15.93
N PRO A 615 -5.12 -57.03 15.23
CA PRO A 615 -4.14 -55.95 15.40
C PRO A 615 -4.28 -55.31 16.79
N THR A 616 -3.20 -55.31 17.57
CA THR A 616 -3.18 -54.77 18.95
C THR A 616 -2.94 -53.27 19.03
N GLU A 617 -2.67 -52.62 17.90
CA GLU A 617 -2.31 -51.19 17.80
C GLU A 617 -3.53 -50.26 17.74
N TYR A 618 -4.72 -50.80 17.45
CA TYR A 618 -5.95 -50.04 17.23
C TYR A 618 -7.07 -50.52 18.17
N LEU A 619 -8.05 -49.65 18.45
CA LEU A 619 -9.14 -49.98 19.37
C LEU A 619 -10.04 -51.08 18.80
N GLN A 620 -10.22 -52.19 19.52
CA GLN A 620 -11.15 -53.24 19.09
C GLN A 620 -12.60 -52.81 19.34
N ILE A 621 -13.40 -52.73 18.26
CA ILE A 621 -14.84 -52.58 18.32
C ILE A 621 -15.46 -53.97 18.54
N THR A 622 -16.07 -54.17 19.71
CA THR A 622 -16.76 -55.42 20.05
C THR A 622 -18.27 -55.20 20.14
N GLY A 623 -19.01 -55.87 19.25
CA GLY A 623 -20.48 -55.86 19.24
C GLY A 623 -21.02 -56.68 18.08
N VAL A 624 -22.33 -56.95 18.10
CA VAL A 624 -23.10 -57.27 16.89
C VAL A 624 -23.60 -55.97 16.29
N GLY A 625 -23.35 -55.77 14.99
CA GLY A 625 -23.90 -54.66 14.20
C GLY A 625 -25.31 -54.96 13.69
#